data_AF-A0A8X8BN96-F1
#
_entry.id   AF-A0A8X8BN96-F1
#
_cell.length_a   1.000
_cell.length_b   1.000
_cell.length_c   1.000
_cell.angle_alpha   90.00
_cell.angle_beta   90.00
_cell.angle_gamma   90.00
#
_symmetry.space_group_name_H-M   'P 1'
#
loop_
_entity.id
_entity.type
_entity.pdbx_description
1 polymer ?
#
loop_
_entity_poly.entity_id
_entity_poly.type
_entity_poly.pdbx_seq_one_letter_code
_entity_poly.pdbx_strand_id
1 'polypeptide(L)'
;MSNIKIFSGSSHQDLSQKVAEHLGLELGKVVTKKFSNKETCVEIGESVRGEDVYIIQSGCGEINDNLMELLIMISACKIASASRVTAVIPCFPYARQDKKDKSRAPISAKLVANMLSVSGADHIITMDLHASQIQGFFDIPVDNLYAEPAVLQWIKEHVPDWKASIIVSPDAGGTERVTSITDCLNVEFALIHKVRKKANEIDRMVLVGDVKDRVAILIDDMADTCGTICHAADKLISAGANKVYAILTHGIFSGPAISRINNACFEAIVVTNSIPQEKNVKQSTKIQVRAPITAKLIANMLSVSGADHIITMDLHASQIQGFFDIPVDNLYAEPAVVNWIKTNIPGWKNSIIVSPDAEGAKRVTCLADCLNVDFALIHKERNRDNEPDRMILVGDVKDRLAIMVDDMADTCSTICLAADKLLAAGSTKVYAVLTHGLLSGSAISRINETNFEAVVVTNTIPQEDKMNQCVKIQVKL
;
A
#
# COMPACT_ATOMS: atom_id res chain seq x y z
N MET A 1 -18.41 7.26 -22.14
CA MET A 1 -17.37 6.23 -21.95
C MET A 1 -16.24 6.56 -22.90
N SER A 2 -15.18 7.17 -22.40
CA SER A 2 -13.93 7.39 -23.13
C SER A 2 -13.27 6.01 -23.35
N ASN A 3 -12.78 5.67 -24.56
CA ASN A 3 -12.01 4.45 -24.70
C ASN A 3 -10.61 4.68 -24.10
N ILE A 4 -10.13 3.69 -23.37
CA ILE A 4 -8.77 3.67 -22.85
C ILE A 4 -7.81 3.39 -24.01
N LYS A 5 -6.74 4.17 -24.11
CA LYS A 5 -5.63 3.96 -25.05
C LYS A 5 -4.30 3.92 -24.32
N ILE A 6 -3.52 2.87 -24.55
CA ILE A 6 -2.23 2.68 -23.89
C ILE A 6 -1.12 2.78 -24.93
N PHE A 7 -0.18 3.69 -24.73
CA PHE A 7 1.02 3.79 -25.55
C PHE A 7 2.25 3.42 -24.73
N SER A 8 3.22 2.76 -25.37
CA SER A 8 4.53 2.51 -24.76
C SER A 8 5.55 3.48 -25.32
N GLY A 9 6.37 4.06 -24.43
CA GLY A 9 7.65 4.61 -24.85
C GLY A 9 8.69 3.51 -25.11
N SER A 10 9.91 3.91 -25.43
CA SER A 10 11.03 3.02 -25.75
C SER A 10 11.71 2.38 -24.53
N SER A 11 11.49 2.92 -23.31
CA SER A 11 12.20 2.47 -22.10
C SER A 11 11.85 1.04 -21.66
N HIS A 12 10.60 0.62 -21.80
CA HIS A 12 10.13 -0.65 -21.23
C HIS A 12 8.91 -1.26 -21.94
N GLN A 13 9.06 -1.60 -23.23
CA GLN A 13 7.97 -2.20 -24.03
C GLN A 13 7.39 -3.50 -23.44
N ASP A 14 8.20 -4.36 -22.83
CA ASP A 14 7.72 -5.60 -22.20
C ASP A 14 6.71 -5.36 -21.07
N LEU A 15 6.95 -4.34 -20.22
CA LEU A 15 6.01 -3.97 -19.16
C LEU A 15 4.71 -3.43 -19.75
N SER A 16 4.82 -2.52 -20.72
CA SER A 16 3.67 -1.94 -21.40
C SER A 16 2.80 -3.02 -22.06
N GLN A 17 3.43 -3.99 -22.72
CA GLN A 17 2.75 -5.11 -23.36
C GLN A 17 2.01 -5.97 -22.33
N LYS A 18 2.65 -6.32 -21.21
CA LYS A 18 2.01 -7.07 -20.12
C LYS A 18 0.82 -6.33 -19.49
N VAL A 19 0.92 -5.01 -19.35
CA VAL A 19 -0.19 -4.17 -18.88
C VAL A 19 -1.36 -4.21 -19.87
N ALA A 20 -1.09 -4.05 -21.17
CA ALA A 20 -2.10 -4.10 -22.22
C ALA A 20 -2.79 -5.48 -22.29
N GLU A 21 -2.01 -6.56 -22.25
CA GLU A 21 -2.53 -7.94 -22.22
C GLU A 21 -3.44 -8.21 -21.02
N HIS A 22 -3.07 -7.70 -19.84
CA HIS A 22 -3.89 -7.86 -18.63
C HIS A 22 -5.23 -7.14 -18.72
N LEU A 23 -5.27 -6.02 -19.45
CA LEU A 23 -6.47 -5.23 -19.69
C LEU A 23 -7.28 -5.72 -20.90
N GLY A 24 -6.79 -6.72 -21.64
CA GLY A 24 -7.41 -7.16 -22.90
C GLY A 24 -7.35 -6.10 -24.00
N LEU A 25 -6.33 -5.22 -23.97
CA LEU A 25 -6.12 -4.14 -24.94
C LEU A 25 -4.87 -4.40 -25.78
N GLU A 26 -4.81 -3.78 -26.95
CA GLU A 26 -3.59 -3.66 -27.75
C GLU A 26 -2.90 -2.34 -27.45
N LEU A 27 -1.56 -2.34 -27.52
CA LEU A 27 -0.80 -1.08 -27.47
C LEU A 27 -1.12 -0.22 -28.70
N GLY A 28 -1.38 1.05 -28.45
CA GLY A 28 -1.60 2.05 -29.48
C GLY A 28 -0.39 2.20 -30.38
N LYS A 29 -0.65 2.46 -31.66
CA LYS A 29 0.37 2.62 -32.69
C LYS A 29 1.14 3.90 -32.45
N VAL A 30 2.43 3.78 -32.20
CA VAL A 30 3.36 4.91 -32.12
C VAL A 30 4.65 4.59 -32.85
N VAL A 31 5.15 5.55 -33.62
CA VAL A 31 6.47 5.48 -34.23
C VAL A 31 7.42 6.35 -33.41
N THR A 32 8.31 5.71 -32.67
CA THR A 32 9.39 6.37 -31.92
C THR A 32 10.73 6.09 -32.58
N LYS A 33 11.46 7.12 -33.00
CA LYS A 33 12.79 7.00 -33.60
C LYS A 33 13.71 8.14 -33.16
N LYS A 34 15.03 7.93 -33.31
CA LYS A 34 16.02 9.01 -33.14
C LYS A 34 16.60 9.42 -34.49
N PHE A 35 16.65 10.72 -34.75
CA PHE A 35 17.36 11.27 -35.89
C PHE A 35 18.88 11.14 -35.70
N SER A 36 19.65 11.33 -36.78
CA SER A 36 21.11 11.19 -36.76
C SER A 36 21.79 12.16 -35.77
N ASN A 37 21.18 13.33 -35.54
CA ASN A 37 21.59 14.35 -34.58
C ASN A 37 21.12 14.07 -33.12
N LYS A 38 20.54 12.89 -32.85
CA LYS A 38 20.03 12.45 -31.54
C LYS A 38 18.69 13.03 -31.08
N GLU A 39 18.05 13.88 -31.90
CA GLU A 39 16.69 14.33 -31.59
C GLU A 39 15.69 13.17 -31.62
N THR A 40 14.78 13.17 -30.65
CA THR A 40 13.72 12.19 -30.54
C THR A 40 12.53 12.61 -31.41
N CYS A 41 12.08 11.71 -32.27
CA CYS A 41 10.92 11.89 -33.14
C CYS A 41 9.84 10.90 -32.74
N VAL A 42 8.65 11.41 -32.47
CA VAL A 42 7.47 10.65 -32.06
C VAL A 42 6.33 11.00 -33.01
N GLU A 43 5.65 9.97 -33.50
CA GLU A 43 4.43 10.11 -34.30
C GLU A 43 3.36 9.15 -33.79
N ILE A 44 2.25 9.70 -33.27
CA ILE A 44 1.10 8.91 -32.83
C ILE A 44 0.36 8.43 -34.09
N GLY A 45 0.34 7.11 -34.30
CA GLY A 45 -0.14 6.47 -35.53
C GLY A 45 -1.64 6.19 -35.57
N GLU A 46 -2.41 6.68 -34.60
CA GLU A 46 -3.86 6.55 -34.53
C GLU A 46 -4.52 7.76 -33.85
N SER A 47 -5.83 7.94 -34.05
CA SER A 47 -6.56 9.04 -33.42
C SER A 47 -6.72 8.80 -31.92
N VAL A 48 -6.36 9.80 -31.12
CA VAL A 48 -6.57 9.84 -29.66
C VAL A 48 -7.63 10.86 -29.24
N ARG A 49 -8.35 11.47 -30.20
CA ARG A 49 -9.32 12.54 -29.92
C ARG A 49 -10.44 12.04 -29.00
N GLY A 50 -10.58 12.68 -27.84
CA GLY A 50 -11.60 12.35 -26.85
C GLY A 50 -11.32 11.07 -26.05
N GLU A 51 -10.16 10.44 -26.24
CA GLU A 51 -9.79 9.19 -25.56
C GLU A 51 -9.06 9.46 -24.23
N ASP A 52 -9.07 8.47 -23.34
CA ASP A 52 -8.31 8.48 -22.09
C ASP A 52 -6.96 7.78 -22.31
N VAL A 53 -5.89 8.56 -22.39
CA VAL A 53 -4.59 8.12 -22.88
C VAL A 53 -3.63 7.85 -21.72
N TYR A 54 -3.01 6.69 -21.72
CA TYR A 54 -1.98 6.28 -20.76
C TYR A 54 -0.66 6.05 -21.49
N ILE A 55 0.39 6.76 -21.10
CA ILE A 55 1.73 6.62 -21.69
C ILE A 55 2.65 5.97 -20.66
N ILE A 56 3.09 4.75 -20.95
CA ILE A 56 3.98 3.99 -20.06
C ILE A 56 5.43 4.25 -20.45
N GLN A 57 6.18 4.89 -19.55
CA GLN A 57 7.61 5.14 -19.71
C GLN A 57 8.32 5.19 -18.35
N SER A 58 9.33 4.35 -18.14
CA SER A 58 10.14 4.33 -16.92
C SER A 58 11.39 5.20 -17.05
N GLY A 59 11.83 5.80 -15.94
CA GLY A 59 13.05 6.61 -15.84
C GLY A 59 14.35 5.80 -15.78
N CYS A 60 14.55 4.87 -16.71
CA CYS A 60 15.71 3.97 -16.75
C CYS A 60 16.53 4.09 -18.03
N GLY A 61 17.71 3.46 -18.10
CA GLY A 61 18.57 3.52 -19.29
C GLY A 61 19.12 4.92 -19.57
N GLU A 62 18.99 5.41 -20.81
CA GLU A 62 19.29 6.80 -21.17
C GLU A 62 18.18 7.73 -20.66
N ILE A 63 18.26 8.06 -19.36
CA ILE A 63 17.19 8.73 -18.61
C ILE A 63 16.68 10.02 -19.27
N ASN A 64 17.57 10.83 -19.83
CA ASN A 64 17.22 12.09 -20.49
C ASN A 64 16.43 11.85 -21.77
N ASP A 65 16.86 10.88 -22.57
CA ASP A 65 16.21 10.57 -23.84
C ASP A 65 14.81 10.00 -23.61
N ASN A 66 14.66 9.13 -22.61
CA ASN A 66 13.38 8.55 -22.22
C ASN A 66 12.42 9.59 -21.61
N LEU A 67 12.95 10.53 -20.82
CA LEU A 67 12.18 11.66 -20.31
C LEU A 67 11.70 12.57 -21.46
N MET A 68 12.60 12.94 -22.38
CA MET A 68 12.25 13.76 -23.53
C MET A 68 11.22 13.07 -24.44
N GLU A 69 11.38 11.77 -24.68
CA GLU A 69 10.41 10.97 -25.44
C GLU A 69 9.02 11.00 -24.79
N LEU A 70 8.94 10.81 -23.46
CA LEU A 70 7.69 10.88 -22.71
C LEU A 70 7.03 12.27 -22.84
N LEU A 71 7.80 13.34 -22.64
CA LEU A 71 7.28 14.72 -22.76
C LEU A 71 6.73 15.01 -24.16
N ILE A 72 7.43 14.52 -25.21
CA ILE A 72 6.98 14.68 -26.60
C ILE A 72 5.70 13.88 -26.85
N MET A 73 5.61 12.63 -26.35
CA MET A 73 4.39 11.82 -26.46
C MET A 73 3.20 12.47 -25.77
N ILE A 74 3.37 12.97 -24.54
CA ILE A 74 2.32 13.67 -23.78
C ILE A 74 1.83 14.88 -24.58
N SER A 75 2.76 15.71 -25.05
CA SER A 75 2.44 16.91 -25.83
C SER A 75 1.70 16.56 -27.12
N ALA A 76 2.16 15.52 -27.85
CA ALA A 76 1.51 15.05 -29.07
C ALA A 76 0.07 14.59 -28.82
N CYS A 77 -0.19 13.82 -27.76
CA CYS A 77 -1.53 13.39 -27.39
C CYS A 77 -2.42 14.57 -26.96
N LYS A 78 -1.87 15.54 -26.20
CA LYS A 78 -2.61 16.71 -25.73
C LYS A 78 -3.08 17.58 -26.89
N ILE A 79 -2.19 17.93 -27.83
CA ILE A 79 -2.56 18.75 -29.00
C ILE A 79 -3.45 17.99 -29.99
N ALA A 80 -3.36 16.65 -30.02
CA ALA A 80 -4.29 15.78 -30.76
C ALA A 80 -5.68 15.66 -30.11
N SER A 81 -5.96 16.45 -29.06
CA SER A 81 -7.25 16.53 -28.37
C SER A 81 -7.64 15.27 -27.61
N ALA A 82 -6.66 14.57 -27.01
CA ALA A 82 -6.96 13.57 -25.98
C ALA A 82 -7.81 14.18 -24.87
N SER A 83 -8.76 13.41 -24.33
CA SER A 83 -9.61 13.87 -23.23
C SER A 83 -8.80 14.04 -21.95
N ARG A 84 -7.92 13.08 -21.68
CA ARG A 84 -7.02 13.04 -20.52
C ARG A 84 -5.74 12.32 -20.92
N VAL A 85 -4.60 12.80 -20.41
CA VAL A 85 -3.29 12.17 -20.61
C VAL A 85 -2.66 11.84 -19.26
N THR A 86 -2.53 10.55 -18.97
CA THR A 86 -1.90 10.02 -17.76
C THR A 86 -0.50 9.52 -18.08
N ALA A 87 0.51 10.02 -17.36
CA ALA A 87 1.87 9.51 -17.47
C ALA A 87 2.09 8.39 -16.45
N VAL A 88 2.33 7.17 -16.94
CA VAL A 88 2.63 5.99 -16.11
C VAL A 88 4.14 5.81 -16.08
N ILE A 89 4.74 6.14 -14.93
CA ILE A 89 6.19 6.25 -14.71
C ILE A 89 6.61 5.30 -13.58
N PRO A 90 6.82 3.99 -13.85
CA PRO A 90 7.10 3.00 -12.81
C PRO A 90 8.34 3.29 -11.95
N CYS A 91 9.37 3.93 -12.51
CA CYS A 91 10.51 4.45 -11.75
C CYS A 91 10.66 5.94 -12.10
N PHE A 92 10.38 6.82 -11.14
CA PHE A 92 10.36 8.26 -11.40
C PHE A 92 11.77 8.82 -11.65
N PRO A 93 12.00 9.53 -12.77
CA PRO A 93 13.33 10.02 -13.12
C PRO A 93 13.74 11.16 -12.17
N TYR A 94 15.03 11.21 -11.84
CA TYR A 94 15.63 12.21 -10.93
C TYR A 94 15.07 12.22 -9.49
N ALA A 95 14.35 11.18 -9.05
CA ALA A 95 13.72 11.14 -7.72
C ALA A 95 14.68 11.35 -6.53
N ARG A 96 15.96 10.95 -6.65
CA ARG A 96 16.99 11.20 -5.63
C ARG A 96 17.47 12.66 -5.52
N GLN A 97 17.00 13.55 -6.41
CA GLN A 97 17.32 14.98 -6.43
C GLN A 97 16.09 15.82 -6.05
N ASP A 98 15.47 15.44 -4.93
CA ASP A 98 14.23 15.97 -4.35
C ASP A 98 14.45 17.15 -3.39
N LYS A 99 15.66 17.35 -2.89
CA LYS A 99 15.98 18.43 -1.94
C LYS A 99 17.34 19.08 -2.19
N LYS A 100 17.53 20.27 -1.63
CA LYS A 100 18.83 20.96 -1.62
C LYS A 100 19.72 20.40 -0.50
N ASP A 101 20.47 19.34 -0.80
CA ASP A 101 21.48 18.82 0.14
C ASP A 101 22.64 19.80 0.37
N LYS A 102 22.85 20.76 -0.54
CA LYS A 102 23.81 21.88 -0.43
C LYS A 102 23.19 23.15 -1.02
N SER A 103 23.64 24.32 -0.55
CA SER A 103 23.10 25.65 -0.87
C SER A 103 22.83 25.94 -2.37
N ARG A 104 23.58 25.34 -3.31
CA ARG A 104 23.49 25.59 -4.76
C ARG A 104 23.24 24.33 -5.59
N ALA A 105 22.51 23.36 -5.06
CA ALA A 105 22.03 22.19 -5.81
C ALA A 105 20.65 22.47 -6.45
N PRO A 106 20.36 21.90 -7.64
CA PRO A 106 19.00 21.91 -8.19
C PRO A 106 18.09 20.95 -7.41
N ILE A 107 16.77 21.20 -7.48
CA ILE A 107 15.76 20.20 -7.12
C ILE A 107 15.22 19.65 -8.44
N SER A 108 15.97 18.71 -9.02
CA SER A 108 15.69 18.22 -10.38
C SER A 108 14.39 17.42 -10.44
N ALA A 109 13.97 16.75 -9.36
CA ALA A 109 12.67 16.08 -9.30
C ALA A 109 11.50 17.08 -9.48
N LYS A 110 11.59 18.27 -8.86
CA LYS A 110 10.59 19.35 -9.07
C LYS A 110 10.64 19.90 -10.50
N LEU A 111 11.84 20.04 -11.09
CA LEU A 111 11.97 20.43 -12.49
C LEU A 111 11.28 19.41 -13.42
N VAL A 112 11.50 18.12 -13.20
CA VAL A 112 10.83 17.04 -13.94
C VAL A 112 9.31 17.12 -13.77
N ALA A 113 8.82 17.30 -12.55
CA ALA A 113 7.39 17.46 -12.29
C ALA A 113 6.78 18.64 -13.06
N ASN A 114 7.48 19.78 -13.07
CA ASN A 114 7.06 20.95 -13.84
C ASN A 114 7.06 20.67 -15.35
N MET A 115 8.06 19.97 -15.88
CA MET A 115 8.11 19.64 -17.31
C MET A 115 6.95 18.72 -17.71
N LEU A 116 6.64 17.70 -16.91
CA LEU A 116 5.50 16.79 -17.15
C LEU A 116 4.16 17.57 -17.13
N SER A 117 3.99 18.44 -16.14
CA SER A 117 2.78 19.26 -16.00
C SER A 117 2.62 20.20 -17.21
N VAL A 118 3.69 20.91 -17.59
CA VAL A 118 3.69 21.84 -18.73
C VAL A 118 3.55 21.11 -20.07
N SER A 119 4.04 19.88 -20.21
CA SER A 119 3.81 19.08 -21.43
C SER A 119 2.35 18.70 -21.64
N GLY A 120 1.51 18.79 -20.59
CA GLY A 120 0.08 18.54 -20.66
C GLY A 120 -0.37 17.22 -20.04
N ALA A 121 0.41 16.66 -19.11
CA ALA A 121 -0.05 15.55 -18.30
C ALA A 121 -1.16 16.03 -17.35
N ASP A 122 -2.24 15.27 -17.27
CA ASP A 122 -3.39 15.55 -16.40
C ASP A 122 -3.35 14.70 -15.13
N HIS A 123 -2.59 13.60 -15.13
CA HIS A 123 -2.47 12.65 -14.02
C HIS A 123 -1.12 11.91 -14.08
N ILE A 124 -0.53 11.58 -12.93
CA ILE A 124 0.70 10.78 -12.84
C ILE A 124 0.43 9.50 -12.07
N ILE A 125 0.91 8.39 -12.63
CA ILE A 125 0.95 7.09 -11.96
C ILE A 125 2.42 6.73 -11.80
N THR A 126 2.86 6.40 -10.59
CA THR A 126 4.24 5.98 -10.33
C THR A 126 4.29 4.90 -9.26
N MET A 127 5.47 4.37 -8.96
CA MET A 127 5.64 3.34 -7.94
C MET A 127 6.86 3.65 -7.08
N ASP A 128 6.71 3.48 -5.76
CA ASP A 128 7.70 3.69 -4.69
C ASP A 128 8.60 4.91 -4.92
N LEU A 129 7.99 6.10 -4.98
CA LEU A 129 8.74 7.36 -5.01
C LEU A 129 9.82 7.38 -3.91
N HIS A 130 11.03 7.81 -4.29
CA HIS A 130 12.17 7.90 -3.37
C HIS A 130 11.84 8.68 -2.10
N ALA A 131 11.07 9.76 -2.27
CA ALA A 131 10.53 10.59 -1.21
C ALA A 131 9.04 10.85 -1.49
N SER A 132 8.17 10.60 -0.52
CA SER A 132 6.72 10.78 -0.67
C SER A 132 6.34 12.24 -0.98
N GLN A 133 7.17 13.19 -0.55
CA GLN A 133 6.98 14.63 -0.80
C GLN A 133 7.04 15.01 -2.28
N ILE A 134 7.58 14.14 -3.15
CA ILE A 134 7.58 14.36 -4.61
C ILE A 134 6.14 14.48 -5.14
N GLN A 135 5.14 13.86 -4.49
CA GLN A 135 3.72 14.07 -4.85
C GLN A 135 3.34 15.55 -4.78
N GLY A 136 3.79 16.27 -3.74
CA GLY A 136 3.58 17.72 -3.60
C GLY A 136 4.38 18.59 -4.57
N PHE A 137 5.17 18.00 -5.48
CA PHE A 137 5.77 18.74 -6.59
C PHE A 137 4.81 18.93 -7.75
N PHE A 138 3.70 18.18 -7.79
CA PHE A 138 2.66 18.29 -8.79
C PHE A 138 1.46 19.04 -8.23
N ASP A 139 0.81 19.80 -9.11
CA ASP A 139 -0.52 20.38 -8.86
C ASP A 139 -1.63 19.50 -9.46
N ILE A 140 -1.24 18.50 -10.26
CA ILE A 140 -2.10 17.45 -10.81
C ILE A 140 -2.06 16.21 -9.90
N PRO A 141 -3.08 15.33 -9.93
CA PRO A 141 -3.11 14.15 -9.06
C PRO A 141 -1.94 13.20 -9.34
N VAL A 142 -1.51 12.49 -8.29
CA VAL A 142 -0.37 11.56 -8.35
C VAL A 142 -0.69 10.29 -7.55
N ASP A 143 -0.93 9.20 -8.27
CA ASP A 143 -1.03 7.87 -7.68
C ASP A 143 0.38 7.28 -7.47
N ASN A 144 0.86 7.31 -6.21
CA ASN A 144 2.10 6.64 -5.82
C ASN A 144 1.82 5.22 -5.30
N LEU A 145 2.13 4.24 -6.13
CA LEU A 145 1.92 2.83 -5.84
C LEU A 145 3.04 2.25 -4.97
N TYR A 146 2.74 1.21 -4.19
CA TYR A 146 3.73 0.57 -3.30
C TYR A 146 3.93 -0.89 -3.68
N ALA A 147 5.18 -1.32 -3.78
CA ALA A 147 5.52 -2.74 -3.95
C ALA A 147 5.41 -3.53 -2.63
N GLU A 148 5.24 -2.85 -1.50
CA GLU A 148 5.19 -3.42 -0.14
C GLU A 148 4.31 -4.67 -0.02
N PRO A 149 3.04 -4.71 -0.48
CA PRO A 149 2.21 -5.92 -0.35
C PRO A 149 2.83 -7.15 -1.02
N ALA A 150 3.47 -6.93 -2.17
CA ALA A 150 4.09 -8.01 -2.92
C ALA A 150 5.46 -8.40 -2.36
N VAL A 151 6.19 -7.45 -1.76
CA VAL A 151 7.41 -7.71 -0.98
C VAL A 151 7.06 -8.58 0.24
N LEU A 152 6.00 -8.22 0.98
CA LEU A 152 5.52 -8.99 2.13
C LEU A 152 5.15 -10.42 1.73
N GLN A 153 4.41 -10.58 0.63
CA GLN A 153 4.06 -11.90 0.09
C GLN A 153 5.33 -12.69 -0.27
N TRP A 154 6.28 -12.06 -0.96
CA TRP A 154 7.52 -12.71 -1.36
C TRP A 154 8.33 -13.23 -0.17
N ILE A 155 8.48 -12.40 0.87
CA ILE A 155 9.18 -12.77 2.11
C ILE A 155 8.52 -14.01 2.73
N LYS A 156 7.19 -14.00 2.88
CA LYS A 156 6.43 -15.09 3.49
C LYS A 156 6.56 -16.42 2.74
N GLU A 157 6.68 -16.36 1.42
CA GLU A 157 6.75 -17.53 0.54
C GLU A 157 8.16 -18.08 0.33
N HIS A 158 9.20 -17.24 0.37
CA HIS A 158 10.55 -17.59 -0.10
C HIS A 158 11.64 -17.51 0.96
N VAL A 159 11.42 -16.80 2.07
CA VAL A 159 12.41 -16.71 3.14
C VAL A 159 12.05 -17.75 4.21
N PRO A 160 12.88 -18.80 4.41
CA PRO A 160 12.68 -19.77 5.48
C PRO A 160 12.72 -19.08 6.83
N ASP A 161 11.82 -19.46 7.73
CA ASP A 161 11.72 -18.91 9.09
C ASP A 161 11.66 -17.38 9.12
N TRP A 162 10.98 -16.76 8.14
CA TRP A 162 10.86 -15.30 8.05
C TRP A 162 10.34 -14.63 9.33
N LYS A 163 9.59 -15.34 10.19
CA LYS A 163 9.14 -14.84 11.50
C LYS A 163 10.28 -14.55 12.48
N ALA A 164 11.43 -15.20 12.31
CA ALA A 164 12.65 -14.97 13.08
C ALA A 164 13.66 -14.09 12.31
N SER A 165 13.26 -13.57 11.14
CA SER A 165 14.11 -12.67 10.36
C SER A 165 14.12 -11.26 10.96
N ILE A 166 15.06 -10.45 10.47
CA ILE A 166 15.18 -9.03 10.81
C ILE A 166 15.21 -8.22 9.52
N ILE A 167 14.37 -7.18 9.47
CA ILE A 167 14.32 -6.27 8.34
C ILE A 167 15.36 -5.17 8.55
N VAL A 168 16.17 -4.86 7.54
CA VAL A 168 17.31 -3.96 7.68
C VAL A 168 17.21 -2.81 6.69
N SER A 169 17.31 -1.58 7.18
CA SER A 169 17.49 -0.41 6.31
C SER A 169 18.97 -0.17 6.02
N PRO A 170 19.39 -0.01 4.75
CA PRO A 170 20.79 0.24 4.40
C PRO A 170 21.26 1.67 4.73
N ASP A 171 20.32 2.60 4.98
CA ASP A 171 20.58 3.96 5.43
C ASP A 171 19.48 4.48 6.37
N ALA A 172 19.64 5.70 6.88
CA ALA A 172 18.66 6.29 7.79
C ALA A 172 17.40 6.81 7.08
N GLY A 173 17.45 7.08 5.77
CA GLY A 173 16.31 7.58 5.01
C GLY A 173 15.25 6.51 4.79
N GLY A 174 15.66 5.24 4.69
CA GLY A 174 14.74 4.11 4.51
C GLY A 174 14.02 3.64 5.78
N THR A 175 14.12 4.34 6.92
CA THR A 175 13.58 3.87 8.21
C THR A 175 12.06 3.69 8.18
N GLU A 176 11.32 4.65 7.62
CA GLU A 176 9.85 4.57 7.52
C GLU A 176 9.41 3.36 6.69
N ARG A 177 10.16 3.05 5.62
CA ARG A 177 9.88 1.90 4.74
C ARG A 177 10.08 0.56 5.45
N VAL A 178 11.18 0.39 6.18
CA VAL A 178 11.40 -0.87 6.91
C VAL A 178 10.45 -1.02 8.09
N THR A 179 10.10 0.07 8.78
CA THR A 179 9.18 0.03 9.92
C THR A 179 7.77 -0.39 9.50
N SER A 180 7.25 0.13 8.37
CA SER A 180 5.97 -0.33 7.80
C SER A 180 5.96 -1.83 7.53
N ILE A 181 7.02 -2.35 6.91
CA ILE A 181 7.15 -3.77 6.60
C ILE A 181 7.26 -4.62 7.88
N THR A 182 8.00 -4.13 8.89
CA THR A 182 8.10 -4.85 10.17
C THR A 182 6.80 -4.90 10.94
N ASP A 183 6.02 -3.82 10.94
CA ASP A 183 4.72 -3.79 11.61
C ASP A 183 3.75 -4.78 10.96
N CYS A 184 3.77 -4.87 9.63
CA CYS A 184 2.98 -5.84 8.87
C CYS A 184 3.42 -7.31 9.10
N LEU A 185 4.72 -7.56 9.31
CA LEU A 185 5.25 -8.91 9.54
C LEU A 185 5.32 -9.30 11.02
N ASN A 186 5.19 -8.32 11.92
CA ASN A 186 5.45 -8.45 13.36
C ASN A 186 6.85 -9.04 13.65
N VAL A 187 7.89 -8.44 13.05
CA VAL A 187 9.31 -8.80 13.23
C VAL A 187 10.13 -7.59 13.64
N GLU A 188 11.35 -7.79 14.12
CA GLU A 188 12.24 -6.69 14.49
C GLU A 188 12.89 -6.03 13.26
N PHE A 189 13.35 -4.78 13.41
CA PHE A 189 14.16 -4.09 12.41
C PHE A 189 15.54 -3.71 12.94
N ALA A 190 16.48 -3.54 12.01
CA ALA A 190 17.78 -2.93 12.24
C ALA A 190 18.05 -1.83 11.21
N LEU A 191 19.01 -0.98 11.52
CA LEU A 191 19.37 0.16 10.68
C LEU A 191 20.88 0.26 10.54
N ILE A 192 21.33 0.48 9.32
CA ILE A 192 22.74 0.76 9.03
C ILE A 192 22.89 2.26 8.79
N HIS A 193 23.62 2.92 9.68
CA HIS A 193 23.95 4.33 9.52
C HIS A 193 25.36 4.48 8.97
N LYS A 194 25.48 5.07 7.77
CA LYS A 194 26.76 5.40 7.16
C LYS A 194 27.28 6.74 7.70
N VAL A 195 28.26 6.69 8.59
CA VAL A 195 28.96 7.88 9.08
C VAL A 195 29.99 8.31 8.03
N ARG A 196 29.68 9.39 7.31
CA ARG A 196 30.61 10.01 6.36
C ARG A 196 31.61 10.89 7.13
N LYS A 197 32.90 10.60 7.01
CA LYS A 197 33.97 11.46 7.55
C LYS A 197 34.56 12.36 6.46
N LYS A 198 35.35 13.37 6.88
CA LYS A 198 36.02 14.35 5.99
C LYS A 198 36.93 13.63 4.97
N ALA A 199 37.29 14.35 3.90
CA ALA A 199 38.20 13.88 2.87
C ALA A 199 39.48 13.25 3.49
N ASN A 200 39.79 12.01 3.08
CA ASN A 200 40.90 11.14 3.49
C ASN A 200 40.66 10.12 4.62
N GLU A 201 39.44 9.94 5.14
CA GLU A 201 39.09 8.81 6.01
C GLU A 201 38.09 7.86 5.35
N ILE A 202 38.21 6.55 5.61
CA ILE A 202 37.27 5.53 5.11
C ILE A 202 35.94 5.66 5.85
N ASP A 203 34.83 5.74 5.11
CA ASP A 203 33.48 5.78 5.66
C ASP A 203 33.22 4.56 6.58
N ARG A 204 32.64 4.78 7.77
CA ARG A 204 32.26 3.70 8.70
C ARG A 204 30.75 3.46 8.68
N MET A 205 30.35 2.19 8.63
CA MET A 205 28.96 1.77 8.80
C MET A 205 28.72 1.30 10.23
N VAL A 206 27.74 1.91 10.90
CA VAL A 206 27.29 1.54 12.24
C VAL A 206 25.97 0.80 12.11
N LEU A 207 25.88 -0.41 12.66
CA LEU A 207 24.65 -1.18 12.72
C LEU A 207 23.97 -0.89 14.07
N VAL A 208 22.69 -0.56 14.04
CA VAL A 208 21.80 -0.40 15.19
C VAL A 208 20.73 -1.48 15.11
N GLY A 209 20.64 -2.34 16.13
CA GLY A 209 19.80 -3.54 16.14
C GLY A 209 20.63 -4.83 16.20
N ASP A 210 20.00 -5.91 16.64
CA ASP A 210 20.64 -7.23 16.78
C ASP A 210 20.26 -8.17 15.65
N VAL A 211 21.25 -8.50 14.81
CA VAL A 211 21.09 -9.36 13.63
C VAL A 211 21.68 -10.76 13.83
N LYS A 212 22.22 -11.03 15.03
CA LYS A 212 22.99 -12.24 15.30
C LYS A 212 22.10 -13.48 15.23
N ASP A 213 22.59 -14.51 14.53
CA ASP A 213 21.93 -15.80 14.33
C ASP A 213 20.55 -15.69 13.65
N ARG A 214 20.29 -14.59 12.93
CA ARG A 214 19.02 -14.32 12.20
C ARG A 214 19.24 -14.16 10.70
N VAL A 215 18.15 -14.33 9.94
CA VAL A 215 18.13 -13.96 8.51
C VAL A 215 17.92 -12.46 8.41
N ALA A 216 18.84 -11.75 7.76
CA ALA A 216 18.73 -10.31 7.55
C ALA A 216 18.20 -10.00 6.14
N ILE A 217 17.18 -9.15 6.05
CA ILE A 217 16.54 -8.76 4.79
C ILE A 217 16.73 -7.26 4.60
N LEU A 218 17.66 -6.87 3.72
CA LEU A 218 17.86 -5.47 3.34
C LEU A 218 16.71 -4.99 2.46
N ILE A 219 16.09 -3.88 2.81
CA ILE A 219 15.02 -3.28 2.01
C ILE A 219 15.38 -1.84 1.65
N ASP A 220 15.30 -1.51 0.37
CA ASP A 220 15.55 -0.17 -0.17
C ASP A 220 14.60 0.12 -1.34
N ASP A 221 14.35 1.39 -1.66
CA ASP A 221 13.53 1.72 -2.84
C ASP A 221 14.28 1.43 -4.14
N MET A 222 15.58 1.74 -4.19
CA MET A 222 16.35 1.55 -5.42
C MET A 222 17.84 1.34 -5.19
N ALA A 223 18.44 0.43 -5.96
CA ALA A 223 19.89 0.26 -5.99
C ALA A 223 20.47 0.58 -7.37
N ASP A 224 21.52 1.40 -7.37
CA ASP A 224 22.20 1.87 -8.59
C ASP A 224 23.53 1.14 -8.79
N THR A 225 24.64 1.62 -8.24
CA THR A 225 25.94 0.93 -8.36
C THR A 225 26.13 -0.22 -7.35
N CYS A 226 25.12 -0.49 -6.53
CA CYS A 226 25.10 -1.48 -5.44
C CYS A 226 26.23 -1.38 -4.38
N GLY A 227 27.00 -0.30 -4.34
CA GLY A 227 28.10 -0.17 -3.36
C GLY A 227 27.60 -0.18 -1.91
N THR A 228 26.61 0.66 -1.59
CA THR A 228 26.05 0.75 -0.23
C THR A 228 25.46 -0.58 0.22
N ILE A 229 24.63 -1.21 -0.62
CA ILE A 229 23.93 -2.45 -0.24
C ILE A 229 24.88 -3.65 -0.10
N CYS A 230 25.93 -3.74 -0.92
CA CYS A 230 26.93 -4.81 -0.77
C CYS A 230 27.73 -4.64 0.52
N HIS A 231 28.17 -3.42 0.84
CA HIS A 231 28.86 -3.17 2.12
C HIS A 231 27.95 -3.38 3.33
N ALA A 232 26.65 -3.06 3.20
CA ALA A 232 25.66 -3.36 4.22
C ALA A 232 25.56 -4.88 4.45
N ALA A 233 25.52 -5.67 3.38
CA ALA A 233 25.50 -7.14 3.48
C ALA A 233 26.75 -7.70 4.19
N ASP A 234 27.94 -7.23 3.82
CA ASP A 234 29.19 -7.64 4.48
C ASP A 234 29.18 -7.29 5.97
N LYS A 235 28.62 -6.12 6.32
CA LYS A 235 28.50 -5.68 7.71
C LYS A 235 27.51 -6.55 8.50
N LEU A 236 26.42 -6.99 7.90
CA LEU A 236 25.44 -7.90 8.51
C LEU A 236 26.04 -9.28 8.78
N ILE A 237 26.75 -9.86 7.80
CA ILE A 237 27.47 -11.13 7.98
C ILE A 237 28.52 -10.99 9.10
N SER A 238 29.29 -9.91 9.09
CA SER A 238 30.30 -9.65 10.13
C SER A 238 29.69 -9.47 11.53
N ALA A 239 28.42 -9.08 11.62
CA ALA A 239 27.66 -8.94 12.86
C ALA A 239 26.96 -10.24 13.29
N GLY A 240 27.10 -11.32 12.51
CA GLY A 240 26.57 -12.64 12.85
C GLY A 240 25.24 -13.00 12.17
N ALA A 241 24.81 -12.30 11.12
CA ALA A 241 23.64 -12.71 10.35
C ALA A 241 23.89 -14.05 9.64
N ASN A 242 22.90 -14.96 9.65
CA ASN A 242 23.00 -16.29 9.02
C ASN A 242 22.99 -16.22 7.49
N LYS A 243 22.08 -15.41 6.95
CA LYS A 243 21.88 -15.17 5.52
C LYS A 243 21.46 -13.73 5.30
N VAL A 244 21.82 -13.17 4.15
CA VAL A 244 21.42 -11.82 3.76
C VAL A 244 20.64 -11.88 2.44
N TYR A 245 19.43 -11.32 2.46
CA TYR A 245 18.64 -11.03 1.27
C TYR A 245 18.65 -9.52 1.02
N ALA A 246 18.47 -9.11 -0.23
CA ALA A 246 18.17 -7.72 -0.57
C ALA A 246 16.87 -7.67 -1.39
N ILE A 247 15.98 -6.76 -1.04
CA ILE A 247 14.73 -6.50 -1.75
C ILE A 247 14.72 -5.03 -2.13
N LEU A 248 14.54 -4.77 -3.42
CA LEU A 248 14.65 -3.46 -4.02
C LEU A 248 13.43 -3.24 -4.90
N THR A 249 12.73 -2.12 -4.79
CA THR A 249 11.66 -1.87 -5.78
C THR A 249 12.27 -1.66 -7.17
N HIS A 250 13.22 -0.72 -7.30
CA HIS A 250 13.84 -0.37 -8.58
C HIS A 250 15.30 -0.82 -8.66
N GLY A 251 15.55 -1.88 -9.44
CA GLY A 251 16.90 -2.35 -9.77
C GLY A 251 17.53 -1.55 -10.92
N ILE A 252 18.17 -0.43 -10.65
CA ILE A 252 18.84 0.39 -11.69
C ILE A 252 20.11 -0.32 -12.18
N PHE A 253 20.89 -0.89 -11.24
CA PHE A 253 22.05 -1.75 -11.51
C PHE A 253 23.05 -1.24 -12.56
N SER A 254 23.45 0.02 -12.46
CA SER A 254 24.42 0.62 -13.39
C SER A 254 25.88 0.33 -13.02
N GLY A 255 26.78 0.46 -14.01
CA GLY A 255 28.23 0.34 -13.82
C GLY A 255 28.65 -0.99 -13.21
N PRO A 256 29.35 -1.02 -12.06
CA PRO A 256 29.87 -2.24 -11.44
C PRO A 256 28.82 -3.04 -10.64
N ALA A 257 27.53 -2.71 -10.74
CA ALA A 257 26.50 -3.30 -9.89
C ALA A 257 26.45 -4.84 -9.99
N ILE A 258 26.38 -5.38 -11.20
CA ILE A 258 26.24 -6.84 -11.42
C ILE A 258 27.46 -7.60 -10.89
N SER A 259 28.67 -7.10 -11.12
CA SER A 259 29.89 -7.75 -10.60
C SER A 259 29.95 -7.69 -9.08
N ARG A 260 29.52 -6.58 -8.46
CA ARG A 260 29.41 -6.45 -7.00
C ARG A 260 28.37 -7.41 -6.42
N ILE A 261 27.19 -7.52 -7.04
CA ILE A 261 26.13 -8.45 -6.63
C ILE A 261 26.63 -9.89 -6.66
N ASN A 262 27.31 -10.28 -7.74
CA ASN A 262 27.85 -11.64 -7.88
C ASN A 262 28.88 -11.96 -6.80
N ASN A 263 29.74 -11.00 -6.46
CA ASN A 263 30.79 -11.17 -5.45
C ASN A 263 30.29 -11.01 -4.00
N ALA A 264 29.16 -10.35 -3.78
CA ALA A 264 28.62 -10.10 -2.45
C ALA A 264 27.93 -11.34 -1.84
N CYS A 265 27.78 -11.33 -0.52
CA CYS A 265 27.25 -12.43 0.29
C CYS A 265 25.71 -12.58 0.26
N PHE A 266 25.04 -12.10 -0.79
CA PHE A 266 23.59 -12.25 -0.93
C PHE A 266 23.19 -13.68 -1.28
N GLU A 267 22.16 -14.18 -0.59
CA GLU A 267 21.44 -15.39 -0.99
C GLU A 267 20.60 -15.12 -2.25
N ALA A 268 19.86 -14.01 -2.24
CA ALA A 268 19.14 -13.51 -3.41
C ALA A 268 18.98 -11.98 -3.33
N ILE A 269 18.90 -11.37 -4.51
CA ILE A 269 18.48 -9.98 -4.69
C ILE A 269 17.18 -9.97 -5.47
N VAL A 270 16.13 -9.42 -4.87
CA VAL A 270 14.79 -9.36 -5.43
C VAL A 270 14.52 -7.95 -5.94
N VAL A 271 14.05 -7.86 -7.17
CA VAL A 271 13.64 -6.61 -7.81
C VAL A 271 12.27 -6.72 -8.45
N THR A 272 11.55 -5.60 -8.56
CA THR A 272 10.40 -5.51 -9.45
C THR A 272 10.85 -5.34 -10.91
N ASN A 273 9.90 -5.43 -11.85
CA ASN A 273 10.11 -5.06 -13.25
C ASN A 273 9.68 -3.60 -13.53
N SER A 274 9.84 -2.68 -12.59
CA SER A 274 9.73 -1.24 -12.89
C SER A 274 10.78 -0.76 -13.89
N ILE A 275 11.89 -1.50 -13.99
CA ILE A 275 13.01 -1.29 -14.90
C ILE A 275 13.29 -2.64 -15.57
N PRO A 276 13.60 -2.71 -16.88
CA PRO A 276 13.92 -3.97 -17.55
C PRO A 276 15.09 -4.71 -16.89
N GLN A 277 14.92 -6.01 -16.61
CA GLN A 277 15.92 -6.83 -15.88
C GLN A 277 16.44 -8.04 -16.68
N GLU A 278 15.97 -8.26 -17.92
CA GLU A 278 16.24 -9.47 -18.70
C GLU A 278 17.74 -9.66 -18.96
N LYS A 279 18.48 -8.56 -19.11
CA LYS A 279 19.94 -8.58 -19.25
C LYS A 279 20.65 -8.91 -17.94
N ASN A 280 20.16 -8.35 -16.83
CA ASN A 280 20.77 -8.48 -15.51
C ASN A 280 20.63 -9.92 -14.98
N VAL A 281 19.45 -10.53 -15.14
CA VAL A 281 19.20 -11.93 -14.74
C VAL A 281 20.08 -12.93 -15.50
N LYS A 282 20.40 -12.65 -16.78
CA LYS A 282 21.32 -13.49 -17.55
C LYS A 282 22.77 -13.41 -17.06
N GLN A 283 23.14 -12.31 -16.40
CA GLN A 283 24.49 -12.06 -15.91
C GLN A 283 24.68 -12.42 -14.43
N SER A 284 23.59 -12.62 -13.70
CA SER A 284 23.61 -12.97 -12.27
C SER A 284 22.47 -13.91 -11.92
N THR A 285 22.81 -15.10 -11.41
CA THR A 285 21.85 -16.08 -10.90
C THR A 285 21.23 -15.66 -9.56
N LYS A 286 21.79 -14.66 -8.89
CA LYS A 286 21.29 -14.15 -7.60
C LYS A 286 20.11 -13.20 -7.77
N ILE A 287 19.92 -12.62 -8.97
CA ILE A 287 18.86 -11.65 -9.23
C ILE A 287 17.56 -12.40 -9.54
N GLN A 288 16.55 -12.18 -8.71
CA GLN A 288 15.19 -12.67 -8.90
C GLN A 288 14.27 -11.51 -9.27
N VAL A 289 13.61 -11.61 -10.41
CA VAL A 289 12.66 -10.58 -10.86
C VAL A 289 11.25 -11.05 -10.56
N ARG A 290 10.48 -10.24 -9.84
CA ARG A 290 9.05 -10.48 -9.64
C ARG A 290 8.25 -9.66 -10.65
N ALA A 291 8.18 -10.21 -11.85
CA ALA A 291 7.60 -9.59 -13.04
C ALA A 291 6.06 -9.36 -13.04
N PRO A 292 5.20 -10.07 -12.28
CA PRO A 292 3.77 -9.81 -12.37
C PRO A 292 3.28 -8.59 -11.60
N ILE A 293 4.06 -8.08 -10.63
CA ILE A 293 3.55 -7.13 -9.63
C ILE A 293 3.28 -5.77 -10.27
N THR A 294 4.28 -5.17 -10.92
CA THR A 294 4.14 -3.81 -11.48
C THR A 294 3.11 -3.79 -12.60
N ALA A 295 3.09 -4.79 -13.48
CA ALA A 295 2.12 -4.88 -14.57
C ALA A 295 0.69 -5.10 -14.07
N LYS A 296 0.47 -6.05 -13.16
CA LYS A 296 -0.86 -6.33 -12.59
C LYS A 296 -1.36 -5.18 -11.73
N LEU A 297 -0.47 -4.52 -10.99
CA LEU A 297 -0.83 -3.43 -10.11
C LEU A 297 -1.14 -2.15 -10.91
N ILE A 298 -0.35 -1.84 -11.95
CA ILE A 298 -0.70 -0.81 -12.93
C ILE A 298 -2.01 -1.17 -13.64
N ALA A 299 -2.17 -2.38 -14.16
CA ALA A 299 -3.39 -2.78 -14.88
C ALA A 299 -4.65 -2.80 -14.00
N ASN A 300 -4.55 -3.26 -12.75
CA ASN A 300 -5.64 -3.16 -11.78
C ASN A 300 -6.01 -1.69 -11.54
N MET A 301 -5.01 -0.83 -11.38
CA MET A 301 -5.29 0.59 -11.18
C MET A 301 -5.84 1.26 -12.44
N LEU A 302 -5.37 0.89 -13.64
CA LEU A 302 -5.96 1.33 -14.91
C LEU A 302 -7.41 0.84 -15.12
N SER A 303 -7.74 -0.34 -14.59
CA SER A 303 -9.11 -0.86 -14.57
C SER A 303 -9.99 -0.07 -13.60
N VAL A 304 -9.41 0.38 -12.48
CA VAL A 304 -10.09 1.19 -11.45
C VAL A 304 -10.14 2.67 -11.83
N SER A 305 -9.17 3.21 -12.58
CA SER A 305 -9.07 4.61 -13.00
C SER A 305 -10.07 5.01 -14.09
N GLY A 306 -10.81 4.02 -14.63
CA GLY A 306 -12.04 4.22 -15.39
C GLY A 306 -13.29 4.45 -14.52
N ALA A 307 -13.16 4.47 -13.19
CA ALA A 307 -14.22 4.92 -12.30
C ALA A 307 -14.22 6.46 -12.25
N ASP A 308 -15.34 7.09 -12.62
CA ASP A 308 -15.55 8.53 -12.44
C ASP A 308 -16.16 8.87 -11.07
N HIS A 309 -16.50 7.84 -10.29
CA HIS A 309 -17.23 7.95 -9.03
C HIS A 309 -17.11 6.66 -8.22
N ILE A 310 -16.81 6.75 -6.93
CA ILE A 310 -16.76 5.58 -6.03
C ILE A 310 -17.93 5.68 -5.06
N ILE A 311 -18.70 4.60 -4.95
CA ILE A 311 -19.68 4.45 -3.87
C ILE A 311 -19.10 3.41 -2.91
N THR A 312 -18.81 3.84 -1.68
CA THR A 312 -18.35 3.00 -0.58
C THR A 312 -19.44 2.89 0.47
N MET A 313 -19.33 1.95 1.41
CA MET A 313 -20.20 1.90 2.58
C MET A 313 -19.37 1.74 3.84
N ASP A 314 -19.71 2.51 4.88
CA ASP A 314 -19.05 2.61 6.20
C ASP A 314 -17.54 2.37 6.17
N LEU A 315 -16.82 3.22 5.44
CA LEU A 315 -15.36 3.22 5.46
C LEU A 315 -14.82 3.22 6.89
N HIS A 316 -13.88 2.30 7.16
CA HIS A 316 -13.28 2.11 8.47
C HIS A 316 -12.65 3.40 9.03
N ALA A 317 -12.02 4.19 8.16
CA ALA A 317 -11.52 5.51 8.48
C ALA A 317 -12.03 6.53 7.46
N SER A 318 -12.64 7.63 7.94
CA SER A 318 -13.20 8.67 7.07
C SER A 318 -12.15 9.35 6.17
N GLN A 319 -10.89 9.33 6.58
CA GLN A 319 -9.75 9.86 5.82
C GLN A 319 -9.52 9.08 4.52
N ILE A 320 -9.98 7.83 4.44
CA ILE A 320 -9.83 6.96 3.25
C ILE A 320 -10.54 7.57 2.04
N GLN A 321 -11.60 8.37 2.22
CA GLN A 321 -12.24 9.10 1.12
C GLN A 321 -11.26 10.04 0.42
N GLY A 322 -10.37 10.69 1.18
CA GLY A 322 -9.35 11.58 0.66
C GLY A 322 -8.16 10.87 0.03
N PHE A 323 -8.14 9.53 0.02
CA PHE A 323 -7.16 8.75 -0.74
C PHE A 323 -7.57 8.55 -2.20
N PHE A 324 -8.76 9.02 -2.58
CA PHE A 324 -9.27 8.92 -3.94
C PHE A 324 -9.38 10.32 -4.56
N ASP A 325 -8.88 10.46 -5.77
CA ASP A 325 -8.89 11.72 -6.54
C ASP A 325 -10.18 11.93 -7.35
N ILE A 326 -11.21 11.11 -7.09
CA ILE A 326 -12.55 11.15 -7.69
C ILE A 326 -13.61 11.19 -6.58
N PRO A 327 -14.82 11.74 -6.82
CA PRO A 327 -15.83 11.83 -5.78
C PRO A 327 -16.14 10.46 -5.17
N VAL A 328 -16.10 10.41 -3.83
CA VAL A 328 -16.41 9.21 -3.04
C VAL A 328 -17.66 9.47 -2.22
N ASP A 329 -18.76 8.83 -2.59
CA ASP A 329 -19.94 8.76 -1.75
C ASP A 329 -19.78 7.60 -0.78
N ASN A 330 -19.48 7.90 0.48
CA ASN A 330 -19.53 6.91 1.56
C ASN A 330 -20.95 6.85 2.13
N LEU A 331 -21.64 5.76 1.81
CA LEU A 331 -22.92 5.43 2.39
C LEU A 331 -22.72 5.01 3.85
N TYR A 332 -23.60 5.45 4.74
CA TYR A 332 -23.56 5.05 6.15
C TYR A 332 -24.71 4.08 6.43
N ALA A 333 -24.43 2.94 7.06
CA ALA A 333 -25.48 2.02 7.48
C ALA A 333 -26.28 2.56 8.69
N GLU A 334 -25.83 3.66 9.32
CA GLU A 334 -26.45 4.25 10.50
C GLU A 334 -27.99 4.35 10.42
N PRO A 335 -28.63 4.91 9.37
CA PRO A 335 -30.08 4.99 9.32
C PRO A 335 -30.76 3.63 9.31
N ALA A 336 -30.17 2.64 8.63
CA ALA A 336 -30.66 1.26 8.60
C ALA A 336 -30.50 0.59 9.97
N VAL A 337 -29.35 0.78 10.63
CA VAL A 337 -29.07 0.31 11.98
C VAL A 337 -30.06 0.89 12.99
N VAL A 338 -30.30 2.20 12.96
CA VAL A 338 -31.28 2.88 13.84
C VAL A 338 -32.68 2.30 13.64
N ASN A 339 -33.12 2.16 12.40
CA ASN A 339 -34.43 1.60 12.09
C ASN A 339 -34.56 0.14 12.54
N TRP A 340 -33.51 -0.65 12.32
CA TRP A 340 -33.48 -2.05 12.73
C TRP A 340 -33.52 -2.19 14.25
N ILE A 341 -32.74 -1.41 15.01
CA ILE A 341 -32.76 -1.39 16.47
C ILE A 341 -34.17 -1.06 16.97
N LYS A 342 -34.79 0.01 16.45
CA LYS A 342 -36.14 0.45 16.85
C LYS A 342 -37.21 -0.61 16.62
N THR A 343 -37.04 -1.41 15.56
CA THR A 343 -38.02 -2.41 15.12
C THR A 343 -37.81 -3.78 15.77
N ASN A 344 -36.56 -4.18 15.99
CA ASN A 344 -36.22 -5.58 16.30
C ASN A 344 -35.70 -5.80 17.72
N ILE A 345 -35.29 -4.75 18.45
CA ILE A 345 -34.80 -4.88 19.83
C ILE A 345 -35.90 -4.41 20.80
N PRO A 346 -36.58 -5.33 21.51
CA PRO A 346 -37.55 -4.95 22.54
C PRO A 346 -36.87 -4.19 23.66
N GLY A 347 -37.46 -3.06 24.08
CA GLY A 347 -36.92 -2.26 25.18
C GLY A 347 -35.66 -1.45 24.81
N TRP A 348 -35.36 -1.26 23.52
CA TRP A 348 -34.19 -0.49 23.05
C TRP A 348 -34.06 0.91 23.66
N LYS A 349 -35.15 1.54 24.13
CA LYS A 349 -35.10 2.85 24.82
C LYS A 349 -34.29 2.84 26.13
N ASN A 350 -34.13 1.69 26.77
CA ASN A 350 -33.28 1.51 27.94
C ASN A 350 -31.92 0.85 27.59
N SER A 351 -31.55 0.87 26.29
CA SER A 351 -30.28 0.33 25.83
C SER A 351 -29.13 1.33 25.99
N ILE A 352 -27.91 0.85 25.82
CA ILE A 352 -26.68 1.63 25.72
C ILE A 352 -25.92 1.19 24.45
N ILE A 353 -25.49 2.16 23.64
CA ILE A 353 -24.70 1.87 22.44
C ILE A 353 -23.23 1.77 22.83
N VAL A 354 -22.55 0.69 22.45
CA VAL A 354 -21.18 0.41 22.90
C VAL A 354 -20.23 0.30 21.73
N SER A 355 -19.07 0.96 21.81
CA SER A 355 -17.98 0.68 20.86
C SER A 355 -17.00 -0.35 21.47
N PRO A 356 -16.61 -1.39 20.73
CA PRO A 356 -15.66 -2.41 21.22
C PRO A 356 -14.23 -1.88 21.37
N ASP A 357 -13.94 -0.72 20.78
CA ASP A 357 -12.66 -0.01 20.86
C ASP A 357 -12.90 1.50 21.05
N ALA A 358 -11.81 2.26 21.25
CA ALA A 358 -11.91 3.71 21.44
C ALA A 358 -12.02 4.50 20.11
N GLU A 359 -11.68 3.88 18.98
CA GLU A 359 -11.66 4.52 17.65
C GLU A 359 -13.09 4.67 17.10
N GLY A 360 -13.97 3.70 17.39
CA GLY A 360 -15.39 3.74 17.05
C GLY A 360 -16.25 4.73 17.85
N ALA A 361 -15.66 5.55 18.72
CA ALA A 361 -16.38 6.49 19.59
C ALA A 361 -17.31 7.45 18.84
N LYS A 362 -16.86 7.97 17.69
CA LYS A 362 -17.68 8.89 16.86
C LYS A 362 -18.94 8.20 16.33
N ARG A 363 -18.80 6.95 15.87
CA ARG A 363 -19.89 6.13 15.31
C ARG A 363 -20.97 5.87 16.36
N VAL A 364 -20.56 5.41 17.54
CA VAL A 364 -21.50 5.08 18.61
C VAL A 364 -22.16 6.31 19.22
N THR A 365 -21.46 7.45 19.29
CA THR A 365 -22.05 8.71 19.74
C THR A 365 -23.17 9.16 18.79
N CYS A 366 -22.91 9.16 17.48
CA CYS A 366 -23.90 9.55 16.47
C CYS A 366 -25.16 8.67 16.49
N LEU A 367 -24.97 7.35 16.61
CA LEU A 367 -26.06 6.39 16.76
C LEU A 367 -26.85 6.57 18.05
N ALA A 368 -26.16 6.81 19.17
CA ALA A 368 -26.77 7.05 20.47
C ALA A 368 -27.62 8.33 20.47
N ASP A 369 -27.12 9.40 19.85
CA ASP A 369 -27.86 10.66 19.67
C ASP A 369 -29.12 10.45 18.82
N CYS A 370 -29.02 9.69 17.72
CA CYS A 370 -30.15 9.36 16.84
C CYS A 370 -31.23 8.47 17.52
N LEU A 371 -30.83 7.68 18.51
CA LEU A 371 -31.71 6.86 19.34
C LEU A 371 -32.15 7.59 20.63
N ASN A 372 -31.51 8.69 20.99
CA ASN A 372 -31.66 9.38 22.28
C ASN A 372 -31.46 8.43 23.47
N VAL A 373 -30.33 7.71 23.45
CA VAL A 373 -29.85 6.81 24.52
C VAL A 373 -28.40 7.15 24.86
N ASP A 374 -27.85 6.58 25.94
CA ASP A 374 -26.45 6.78 26.29
C ASP A 374 -25.51 5.89 25.46
N PHE A 375 -24.22 6.19 25.50
CA PHE A 375 -23.17 5.34 24.92
C PHE A 375 -22.08 4.97 25.94
N ALA A 376 -21.35 3.90 25.65
CA ALA A 376 -20.15 3.46 26.38
C ALA A 376 -19.04 3.06 25.40
N LEU A 377 -17.81 3.04 25.88
CA LEU A 377 -16.63 2.68 25.09
C LEU A 377 -15.81 1.62 25.82
N ILE A 378 -15.19 0.73 25.06
CA ILE A 378 -14.21 -0.21 25.59
C ILE A 378 -12.84 0.21 25.06
N HIS A 379 -11.91 0.52 25.96
CA HIS A 379 -10.53 0.78 25.60
C HIS A 379 -9.70 -0.48 25.83
N LYS A 380 -8.96 -0.90 24.80
CA LYS A 380 -8.06 -2.05 24.87
C LYS A 380 -6.64 -1.57 25.15
N GLU A 381 -6.14 -1.80 26.36
CA GLU A 381 -4.73 -1.59 26.68
C GLU A 381 -3.92 -2.82 26.25
N ARG A 382 -3.03 -2.63 25.27
CA ARG A 382 -2.04 -3.64 24.86
C ARG A 382 -0.89 -3.63 25.85
N ASN A 383 -0.70 -4.72 26.59
CA ASN A 383 0.40 -4.82 27.55
C ASN A 383 1.70 -5.22 26.83
N ARG A 384 2.82 -4.58 27.14
CA ARG A 384 4.10 -4.82 26.44
C ARG A 384 4.76 -6.16 26.81
N ASP A 385 4.30 -6.81 27.87
CA ASP A 385 4.95 -7.97 28.50
C ASP A 385 4.09 -9.24 28.47
N ASN A 386 3.72 -9.78 27.30
CA ASN A 386 3.06 -11.11 27.12
C ASN A 386 1.83 -11.43 28.02
N GLU A 387 1.30 -10.45 28.74
CA GLU A 387 0.08 -10.55 29.54
C GLU A 387 -1.15 -10.36 28.65
N PRO A 388 -2.28 -11.01 28.98
CA PRO A 388 -3.51 -10.85 28.21
C PRO A 388 -3.98 -9.39 28.22
N ASP A 389 -4.35 -8.88 27.04
CA ASP A 389 -4.81 -7.51 26.84
C ASP A 389 -5.92 -7.13 27.83
N ARG A 390 -5.79 -5.96 28.45
CA ARG A 390 -6.77 -5.48 29.44
C ARG A 390 -7.84 -4.63 28.76
N MET A 391 -9.11 -5.01 28.93
CA MET A 391 -10.25 -4.23 28.47
C MET A 391 -10.80 -3.34 29.59
N ILE A 392 -10.79 -2.03 29.36
CA ILE A 392 -11.29 -1.01 30.25
C ILE A 392 -12.63 -0.51 29.69
N LEU A 393 -13.71 -0.71 30.43
CA LEU A 393 -15.02 -0.18 30.08
C LEU A 393 -15.16 1.24 30.63
N VAL A 394 -15.58 2.17 29.78
CA VAL A 394 -15.89 3.57 30.10
C VAL A 394 -17.36 3.81 29.83
N GLY A 395 -18.15 3.99 30.89
CA GLY A 395 -19.61 4.12 30.84
C GLY A 395 -20.32 3.15 31.79
N ASP A 396 -21.59 3.43 32.12
CA ASP A 396 -22.40 2.56 32.99
C ASP A 396 -23.39 1.73 32.16
N VAL A 397 -23.13 0.42 32.11
CA VAL A 397 -23.92 -0.56 31.35
C VAL A 397 -24.80 -1.42 32.24
N LYS A 398 -24.76 -1.21 33.56
CA LYS A 398 -25.43 -2.06 34.55
C LYS A 398 -26.95 -2.02 34.38
N ASP A 399 -27.57 -3.20 34.41
CA ASP A 399 -29.02 -3.38 34.29
C ASP A 399 -29.59 -2.85 32.96
N ARG A 400 -28.74 -2.70 31.94
CA ARG A 400 -29.09 -2.22 30.59
C ARG A 400 -28.79 -3.25 29.51
N LEU A 401 -29.48 -3.12 28.40
CA LEU A 401 -29.21 -3.86 27.18
C LEU A 401 -28.07 -3.17 26.42
N ALA A 402 -26.96 -3.86 26.17
CA ALA A 402 -25.85 -3.32 25.43
C ALA A 402 -25.97 -3.67 23.93
N ILE A 403 -25.87 -2.67 23.07
CA ILE A 403 -25.82 -2.83 21.62
C ILE A 403 -24.44 -2.39 21.17
N MET A 404 -23.58 -3.36 20.91
CA MET A 404 -22.24 -3.10 20.43
C MET A 404 -22.27 -2.83 18.93
N VAL A 405 -21.65 -1.74 18.47
CA VAL A 405 -21.64 -1.36 17.06
C VAL A 405 -20.23 -1.17 16.56
N ASP A 406 -19.93 -1.77 15.42
CA ASP A 406 -18.63 -1.62 14.76
C ASP A 406 -18.76 -1.64 13.23
N ASP A 407 -17.76 -1.14 12.53
CA ASP A 407 -17.74 -1.17 11.06
C ASP A 407 -17.43 -2.57 10.54
N MET A 408 -16.54 -3.32 11.20
CA MET A 408 -15.99 -4.55 10.65
C MET A 408 -15.62 -5.54 11.75
N ALA A 409 -15.96 -6.81 11.56
CA ALA A 409 -15.44 -7.88 12.40
C ALA A 409 -14.91 -9.04 11.57
N ASP A 410 -13.64 -9.36 11.78
CA ASP A 410 -12.97 -10.48 11.13
C ASP A 410 -12.90 -11.72 12.04
N THR A 411 -11.84 -11.89 12.84
CA THR A 411 -11.70 -13.05 13.75
C THR A 411 -12.61 -13.01 14.99
N CYS A 412 -13.36 -11.93 15.15
CA CYS A 412 -14.29 -11.65 16.25
C CYS A 412 -13.72 -11.71 17.67
N SER A 413 -12.38 -11.72 17.84
CA SER A 413 -11.74 -11.72 19.16
C SER A 413 -12.17 -10.53 20.01
N THR A 414 -12.02 -9.32 19.46
CA THR A 414 -12.32 -8.06 20.16
C THR A 414 -13.77 -7.99 20.59
N ILE A 415 -14.71 -8.24 19.68
CA ILE A 415 -16.14 -8.16 19.99
C ILE A 415 -16.58 -9.22 21.01
N CYS A 416 -16.01 -10.43 20.97
CA CYS A 416 -16.38 -11.47 21.93
C CYS A 416 -15.88 -11.13 23.34
N LEU A 417 -14.61 -10.72 23.46
CA LEU A 417 -14.04 -10.28 24.74
C LEU A 417 -14.77 -9.04 25.30
N ALA A 418 -15.17 -8.11 24.42
CA ALA A 418 -15.96 -6.96 24.79
C ALA A 418 -17.34 -7.37 25.33
N ALA A 419 -18.01 -8.33 24.69
CA ALA A 419 -19.30 -8.85 25.15
C ALA A 419 -19.20 -9.51 26.54
N ASP A 420 -18.18 -10.34 26.76
CA ASP A 420 -17.93 -10.94 28.07
C ASP A 420 -17.70 -9.87 29.15
N LYS A 421 -16.97 -8.81 28.79
CA LYS A 421 -16.73 -7.67 29.69
C LYS A 421 -18.01 -6.91 30.04
N LEU A 422 -18.89 -6.70 29.06
CA LEU A 422 -20.19 -6.04 29.26
C LEU A 422 -21.10 -6.85 30.18
N LEU A 423 -21.19 -8.16 29.95
CA LEU A 423 -21.96 -9.07 30.81
C LEU A 423 -21.41 -9.11 32.23
N ALA A 424 -20.08 -9.17 32.39
CA ALA A 424 -19.44 -9.11 33.70
C ALA A 424 -19.66 -7.77 34.42
N ALA A 425 -19.87 -6.68 33.68
CA ALA A 425 -20.21 -5.36 34.22
C ALA A 425 -21.70 -5.17 34.55
N GLY A 426 -22.54 -6.18 34.27
CA GLY A 426 -23.95 -6.18 34.64
C GLY A 426 -24.94 -5.85 33.51
N SER A 427 -24.50 -5.85 32.24
CA SER A 427 -25.43 -5.76 31.11
C SER A 427 -26.39 -6.95 31.08
N THR A 428 -27.68 -6.71 30.84
CA THR A 428 -28.70 -7.77 30.84
C THR A 428 -28.66 -8.65 29.59
N LYS A 429 -28.33 -8.04 28.44
CA LYS A 429 -28.22 -8.68 27.12
C LYS A 429 -27.18 -7.93 26.28
N VAL A 430 -26.53 -8.64 25.36
CA VAL A 430 -25.57 -8.05 24.42
C VAL A 430 -25.95 -8.42 22.98
N TYR A 431 -26.12 -7.40 22.15
CA TYR A 431 -26.24 -7.51 20.70
C TYR A 431 -24.96 -6.98 20.06
N ALA A 432 -24.52 -7.57 18.96
CA ALA A 432 -23.49 -6.98 18.10
C ALA A 432 -24.12 -6.59 16.76
N VAL A 433 -23.87 -5.38 16.29
CA VAL A 433 -24.31 -4.88 15.00
C VAL A 433 -23.07 -4.42 14.23
N LEU A 434 -22.82 -5.05 13.09
CA LEU A 434 -21.59 -4.86 12.32
C LEU A 434 -21.94 -4.50 10.88
N THR A 435 -21.28 -3.50 10.31
CA THR A 435 -21.50 -3.22 8.88
C THR A 435 -20.90 -4.36 8.03
N HIS A 436 -19.64 -4.72 8.24
CA HIS A 436 -18.87 -5.67 7.44
C HIS A 436 -18.48 -6.92 8.24
N GLY A 437 -19.29 -7.97 8.15
CA GLY A 437 -19.00 -9.25 8.81
C GLY A 437 -18.04 -10.14 8.02
N LEU A 438 -16.72 -9.93 8.08
CA LEU A 438 -15.78 -10.87 7.45
C LEU A 438 -15.84 -12.25 8.12
N LEU A 439 -16.01 -12.29 9.45
CA LEU A 439 -16.24 -13.48 10.27
C LEU A 439 -15.36 -14.68 9.89
N SER A 440 -14.04 -14.47 9.75
CA SER A 440 -13.11 -15.49 9.28
C SER A 440 -12.48 -16.32 10.41
N GLY A 441 -11.84 -17.43 10.04
CA GLY A 441 -11.08 -18.28 10.95
C GLY A 441 -11.93 -18.82 12.10
N SER A 442 -11.56 -18.48 13.34
CA SER A 442 -12.23 -18.95 14.57
C SER A 442 -13.48 -18.13 14.97
N ALA A 443 -13.89 -17.16 14.16
CA ALA A 443 -15.00 -16.26 14.47
C ALA A 443 -16.30 -17.00 14.83
N ILE A 444 -16.70 -17.98 14.03
CA ILE A 444 -17.95 -18.72 14.22
C ILE A 444 -17.96 -19.51 15.54
N SER A 445 -16.85 -20.19 15.88
CA SER A 445 -16.71 -20.89 17.16
C SER A 445 -16.85 -19.91 18.33
N ARG A 446 -16.14 -18.78 18.26
CA ARG A 446 -16.15 -17.76 19.31
C ARG A 446 -17.53 -17.12 19.51
N ILE A 447 -18.22 -16.79 18.42
CA ILE A 447 -19.59 -16.25 18.49
C ILE A 447 -20.54 -17.28 19.09
N ASN A 448 -20.40 -18.56 18.75
CA ASN A 448 -21.21 -19.63 19.33
C ASN A 448 -20.97 -19.77 20.84
N GLU A 449 -19.72 -19.67 21.29
CA GLU A 449 -19.32 -19.76 22.71
C GLU A 449 -19.69 -18.50 23.52
N THR A 450 -19.72 -17.32 22.90
CA THR A 450 -20.02 -16.04 23.56
C THR A 450 -21.52 -15.82 23.73
N ASN A 451 -21.96 -15.23 24.84
CA ASN A 451 -23.37 -14.99 25.15
C ASN A 451 -23.96 -13.76 24.42
N PHE A 452 -23.88 -13.75 23.09
CA PHE A 452 -24.64 -12.82 22.26
C PHE A 452 -26.09 -13.25 22.12
N GLU A 453 -27.01 -12.29 22.18
CA GLU A 453 -28.40 -12.51 21.76
C GLU A 453 -28.50 -12.63 20.24
N ALA A 454 -27.80 -11.75 19.52
CA ALA A 454 -27.62 -11.80 18.08
C ALA A 454 -26.36 -11.05 17.63
N VAL A 455 -25.77 -11.53 16.54
CA VAL A 455 -24.73 -10.84 15.78
C VAL A 455 -25.34 -10.48 14.42
N VAL A 456 -25.64 -9.20 14.25
CA VAL A 456 -26.36 -8.69 13.08
C VAL A 456 -25.38 -8.03 12.15
N VAL A 457 -25.44 -8.42 10.89
CA VAL A 457 -24.55 -7.93 9.84
C VAL A 457 -25.36 -7.44 8.65
N THR A 458 -24.79 -6.52 7.86
CA THR A 458 -25.36 -6.18 6.55
C THR A 458 -25.05 -7.28 5.53
N ASN A 459 -25.62 -7.15 4.33
CA ASN A 459 -25.31 -8.00 3.18
C ASN A 459 -24.04 -7.59 2.40
N THR A 460 -23.17 -6.72 2.94
CA THR A 460 -21.91 -6.31 2.27
C THR A 460 -20.98 -7.47 1.97
N ILE A 461 -21.07 -8.52 2.79
CA ILE A 461 -20.33 -9.76 2.63
C ILE A 461 -21.35 -10.90 2.73
N PRO A 462 -21.38 -11.85 1.77
CA PRO A 462 -22.25 -13.03 1.84
C PRO A 462 -22.03 -13.83 3.14
N GLN A 463 -23.11 -14.28 3.77
CA GLN A 463 -23.06 -14.99 5.07
C GLN A 463 -23.85 -16.29 5.10
N GLU A 464 -24.38 -16.76 3.97
CA GLU A 464 -25.29 -17.91 3.91
C GLU A 464 -24.65 -19.13 4.59
N ASP A 465 -23.38 -19.40 4.28
CA ASP A 465 -22.63 -20.52 4.86
C ASP A 465 -22.40 -20.39 6.37
N LYS A 466 -22.25 -19.17 6.87
CA LYS A 466 -21.95 -18.88 8.28
C LYS A 466 -23.23 -18.91 9.13
N MET A 467 -24.35 -18.46 8.59
CA MET A 467 -25.66 -18.56 9.24
C MET A 467 -26.07 -20.02 9.47
N ASN A 468 -25.68 -20.93 8.57
CA ASN A 468 -25.89 -22.37 8.75
C ASN A 468 -25.07 -22.96 9.91
N GLN A 469 -23.92 -22.34 10.22
CA GLN A 469 -23.00 -22.80 11.27
C GLN A 469 -23.22 -22.10 12.62
N CYS A 470 -23.91 -20.96 12.63
CA CYS A 470 -24.20 -20.19 13.84
C CYS A 470 -25.55 -19.48 13.72
N VAL A 471 -26.52 -19.95 14.51
CA VAL A 471 -27.89 -19.41 14.55
C VAL A 471 -27.98 -17.98 15.11
N LYS A 472 -26.92 -17.49 15.77
CA LYS A 472 -26.85 -16.13 16.33
C LYS A 472 -26.59 -15.08 15.23
N ILE A 473 -26.06 -15.49 14.07
CA ILE A 473 -25.76 -14.57 12.97
C ILE A 473 -27.03 -14.28 12.17
N GLN A 474 -27.30 -12.99 11.92
CA GLN A 474 -28.47 -12.54 11.17
C GLN A 474 -28.07 -11.50 10.12
N VAL A 475 -28.43 -11.72 8.85
CA VAL A 475 -28.32 -10.72 7.78
C VAL A 475 -29.66 -10.01 7.67
N LYS A 476 -29.80 -8.83 8.26
CA LYS A 476 -31.10 -8.13 8.40
C LYS A 476 -31.04 -6.61 8.20
N LEU A 477 -29.88 -6.10 7.77
CA LEU A 477 -29.61 -4.68 7.56
C LEU A 477 -29.42 -4.36 6.08
#